data_AF-A0A2N3GXM6-F1
#
_entry.id   AF-A0A2N3GXM6-F1
#
_cell.length_a   1.000
_cell.length_b   1.000
_cell.length_c   1.000
_cell.angle_alpha   90.00
_cell.angle_beta   90.00
_cell.angle_gamma   90.00
#
_symmetry.space_group_name_H-M   'P 1'
#
loop_
_entity.id
_entity.type
_entity.pdbx_description
1 polymer ?
#
loop_
_entity_poly.entity_id
_entity_poly.type
_entity_poly.pdbx_seq_one_letter_code
_entity_poly.pdbx_strand_id
1 'polypeptide(L)'
;MTKASRRITVPVLALAAVALVVVSMVTSSTAVCGACHSMKPYIQTLDASAHANVGCYSCHLPAGAWDYPAFKLAEFGRMYPRAGETTLTRPASLLSAAACLRCHAAVNDGTTESSGLRIRHETCAVGGTCDGCHAATAHGDAVRWTRAASMEACVSCHLGKRAPAACDTCHKPRTTAERLKAQPWATTHSTGWSDSHGLDELRYCRTCHPTEFCVECHKVALPHGAEFPKRHGADARKPDSTCATCHDRAQFCDSCHQVEMPHPAGFLAKHGTAARGPADSRCLACHQQADCDTCHDEHVKASGSTSGTPAAQGGE
;
A
#
# COMPACT_ATOMS: atom_id res chain seq x y z
N MET A 1 -56.87 -25.75 -22.04
CA MET A 1 -56.02 -26.79 -22.65
C MET A 1 -56.61 -28.16 -22.33
N THR A 2 -56.82 -29.01 -23.33
CA THR A 2 -57.41 -30.34 -23.13
C THR A 2 -56.37 -31.31 -22.54
N LYS A 3 -56.82 -32.36 -21.85
CA LYS A 3 -55.93 -33.39 -21.25
C LYS A 3 -55.00 -34.04 -22.30
N ALA A 4 -55.44 -34.09 -23.56
CA ALA A 4 -54.68 -34.55 -24.72
C ALA A 4 -53.60 -33.54 -25.16
N SER A 5 -53.89 -32.23 -25.19
CA SER A 5 -52.89 -31.22 -25.57
C SER A 5 -51.76 -31.12 -24.54
N ARG A 6 -52.07 -31.34 -23.25
CA ARG A 6 -51.09 -31.36 -22.15
C ARG A 6 -50.12 -32.56 -22.21
N ARG A 7 -50.52 -33.68 -22.84
CA ARG A 7 -49.67 -34.88 -23.01
C ARG A 7 -48.58 -34.70 -24.06
N ILE A 8 -48.75 -33.77 -25.00
CA ILE A 8 -47.80 -33.49 -26.08
C ILE A 8 -46.99 -32.23 -25.81
N THR A 9 -47.60 -31.17 -25.23
CA THR A 9 -46.88 -29.93 -24.97
C THR A 9 -45.81 -30.05 -23.88
N VAL A 10 -46.07 -30.83 -22.82
CA VAL A 10 -45.10 -31.04 -21.73
C VAL A 10 -43.79 -31.69 -22.22
N PRO A 11 -43.79 -32.82 -22.95
CA PRO A 11 -42.54 -33.42 -23.44
C PRO A 11 -41.84 -32.55 -24.49
N VAL A 12 -42.57 -31.81 -25.33
CA VAL A 12 -41.97 -30.89 -26.30
C VAL A 12 -41.27 -29.72 -25.59
N LEU A 13 -41.91 -29.13 -24.58
CA LEU A 13 -41.29 -28.07 -23.77
C LEU A 13 -40.09 -28.60 -22.97
N ALA A 14 -40.17 -29.83 -22.46
CA ALA A 14 -39.04 -30.47 -21.78
C ALA A 14 -37.87 -30.71 -22.74
N LEU A 15 -38.11 -31.22 -23.94
CA LEU A 15 -37.09 -31.39 -24.98
C LEU A 15 -36.48 -30.05 -25.40
N ALA A 16 -37.29 -29.00 -25.57
CA ALA A 16 -36.79 -27.66 -25.90
C ALA A 16 -35.93 -27.08 -24.77
N ALA A 17 -36.33 -27.28 -23.50
CA ALA A 17 -35.53 -26.86 -22.35
C ALA A 17 -34.20 -27.60 -22.27
N VAL A 18 -34.19 -28.93 -22.49
CA VAL A 18 -32.96 -29.73 -22.54
C VAL A 18 -32.06 -29.28 -23.68
N ALA A 19 -32.60 -29.05 -24.88
CA ALA A 19 -31.85 -28.56 -26.03
C ALA A 19 -31.21 -27.19 -25.73
N LEU A 20 -31.94 -26.28 -25.10
CA LEU A 20 -31.42 -24.97 -24.66
C LEU A 20 -30.26 -25.13 -23.66
N VAL A 21 -30.38 -26.02 -22.68
CA VAL A 21 -29.30 -26.30 -21.72
C VAL A 21 -28.06 -26.86 -22.43
N VAL A 22 -28.23 -27.82 -23.34
CA VAL A 22 -27.12 -28.41 -24.10
C VAL A 22 -26.43 -27.36 -24.97
N VAL A 23 -27.18 -26.58 -25.75
CA VAL A 23 -26.63 -25.49 -26.56
C VAL A 23 -25.89 -24.48 -25.69
N SER A 24 -26.44 -24.15 -24.52
CA SER A 24 -25.81 -23.26 -23.55
C SER A 24 -24.47 -23.84 -23.05
N MET A 25 -24.42 -25.13 -22.72
CA MET A 25 -23.17 -25.77 -22.29
C MET A 25 -22.11 -25.81 -23.39
N VAL A 26 -22.51 -26.11 -24.63
CA VAL A 26 -21.60 -26.19 -25.79
C VAL A 26 -21.03 -24.81 -26.15
N THR A 27 -21.88 -23.78 -26.19
CA THR A 27 -21.47 -22.39 -26.51
C THR A 27 -20.51 -21.81 -25.49
N SER A 28 -20.49 -22.37 -24.29
CA SER A 28 -19.61 -22.01 -23.20
C SER A 28 -18.39 -22.93 -23.04
N SER A 29 -18.15 -23.87 -23.97
CA SER A 29 -17.00 -24.77 -23.85
C SER A 29 -15.66 -24.04 -24.01
N THR A 30 -14.60 -24.62 -23.45
CA THR A 30 -13.20 -24.17 -23.63
C THR A 30 -12.87 -23.95 -25.11
N ALA A 31 -13.36 -24.83 -25.99
CA ALA A 31 -13.18 -24.73 -27.43
C ALA A 31 -13.80 -23.46 -28.03
N VAL A 32 -15.02 -23.08 -27.62
CA VAL A 32 -15.68 -21.85 -28.10
C VAL A 32 -15.00 -20.62 -27.54
N CYS A 33 -14.60 -20.63 -26.27
CA CYS A 33 -13.79 -19.55 -25.69
C CYS A 33 -12.46 -19.41 -26.45
N GLY A 34 -11.80 -20.51 -26.82
CA GLY A 34 -10.54 -20.53 -27.57
C GLY A 34 -10.64 -20.05 -29.01
N ALA A 35 -11.84 -20.06 -29.58
CA ALA A 35 -12.10 -19.46 -30.87
C ALA A 35 -12.09 -17.92 -30.82
N CYS A 36 -12.28 -17.31 -29.64
CA CYS A 36 -12.16 -15.86 -29.48
C CYS A 36 -10.69 -15.43 -29.36
N HIS A 37 -10.26 -14.47 -30.18
CA HIS A 37 -8.87 -13.99 -30.19
C HIS A 37 -8.42 -13.42 -28.84
N SER A 38 -9.29 -12.71 -28.13
CA SER A 38 -9.00 -12.13 -26.82
C SER A 38 -8.80 -13.17 -25.71
N MET A 39 -9.34 -14.39 -25.88
CA MET A 39 -9.27 -15.47 -24.89
C MET A 39 -8.18 -16.50 -25.20
N LYS A 40 -7.70 -16.56 -26.44
CA LYS A 40 -6.65 -17.50 -26.87
C LYS A 40 -5.40 -17.49 -25.97
N PRO A 41 -4.84 -16.34 -25.53
CA PRO A 41 -3.68 -16.35 -24.63
C PRO A 41 -3.96 -16.98 -23.26
N TYR A 42 -5.18 -16.82 -22.74
CA TYR A 42 -5.60 -17.35 -21.44
C TYR A 42 -5.77 -18.88 -21.47
N ILE A 43 -6.21 -19.42 -22.61
CA ILE A 43 -6.31 -20.88 -22.80
C ILE A 43 -4.93 -21.48 -22.98
N GLN A 44 -4.06 -20.87 -23.79
CA GLN A 44 -2.69 -21.36 -23.97
C GLN A 44 -1.91 -21.41 -22.66
N THR A 45 -2.07 -20.38 -21.81
CA THR A 45 -1.42 -20.34 -20.50
C THR A 45 -2.07 -21.29 -19.48
N LEU A 46 -3.38 -21.53 -19.57
CA LEU A 46 -4.07 -22.57 -18.78
C LEU A 46 -3.58 -23.97 -19.14
N ASP A 47 -3.48 -24.28 -20.43
CA ASP A 47 -2.99 -25.56 -20.95
C ASP A 47 -1.54 -25.83 -20.53
N ALA A 48 -0.74 -24.76 -20.35
CA ALA A 48 0.63 -24.83 -19.85
C ALA A 48 0.74 -24.89 -18.31
N SER A 49 -0.36 -24.68 -17.59
CA SER A 49 -0.39 -24.62 -16.13
C SER A 49 -0.67 -25.98 -15.48
N ALA A 50 -0.50 -26.07 -14.16
CA ALA A 50 -0.93 -27.23 -13.37
C ALA A 50 -2.45 -27.51 -13.44
N HIS A 51 -3.24 -26.57 -13.96
CA HIS A 51 -4.70 -26.66 -14.07
C HIS A 51 -5.19 -26.95 -15.50
N ALA A 52 -4.33 -27.44 -16.40
CA ALA A 52 -4.67 -27.73 -17.81
C ALA A 52 -5.92 -28.62 -17.99
N ASN A 53 -6.18 -29.53 -17.04
CA ASN A 53 -7.33 -30.43 -17.07
C ASN A 53 -8.56 -29.92 -16.30
N VAL A 54 -8.56 -28.65 -15.86
CA VAL A 54 -9.66 -28.04 -15.11
C VAL A 54 -10.47 -27.12 -16.03
N GLY A 55 -11.76 -27.42 -16.18
CA GLY A 55 -12.65 -26.59 -17.01
C GLY A 55 -12.85 -25.19 -16.44
N CYS A 56 -12.97 -24.18 -17.31
CA CYS A 56 -13.04 -22.75 -16.95
C CYS A 56 -14.05 -22.43 -15.85
N TYR A 57 -15.23 -23.06 -15.89
CA TYR A 57 -16.31 -22.84 -14.93
C TYR A 57 -16.01 -23.32 -13.52
N SER A 58 -15.08 -24.26 -13.38
CA SER A 58 -14.63 -24.73 -12.07
C SER A 58 -13.99 -23.59 -11.27
N CYS A 59 -13.48 -22.55 -11.94
CA CYS A 59 -12.92 -21.36 -11.31
C CYS A 59 -13.85 -20.14 -11.46
N HIS A 60 -14.39 -19.91 -12.66
CA HIS A 60 -15.16 -18.70 -12.97
C HIS A 60 -16.63 -18.72 -12.53
N LEU A 61 -17.16 -19.85 -12.03
CA LEU A 61 -18.48 -19.94 -11.38
C LEU A 61 -18.31 -20.36 -9.90
N PRO A 62 -18.08 -19.41 -8.99
CA PRO A 62 -17.82 -19.72 -7.59
C PRO A 62 -19.02 -20.34 -6.85
N ALA A 63 -20.27 -20.08 -7.24
CA ALA A 63 -21.46 -20.79 -6.73
C ALA A 63 -21.90 -21.95 -7.65
N GLY A 64 -21.05 -22.36 -8.60
CA GLY A 64 -21.34 -23.44 -9.54
C GLY A 64 -22.51 -23.10 -10.46
N ALA A 65 -23.46 -24.03 -10.60
CA ALA A 65 -24.60 -23.89 -11.51
C ALA A 65 -25.51 -22.68 -11.19
N TRP A 66 -25.48 -22.16 -9.95
CA TRP A 66 -26.29 -21.01 -9.54
C TRP A 66 -25.83 -19.69 -10.18
N ASP A 67 -24.54 -19.55 -10.49
CA ASP A 67 -24.00 -18.36 -11.17
C ASP A 67 -24.19 -18.43 -12.69
N TYR A 68 -24.57 -19.59 -13.22
CA TYR A 68 -24.64 -19.85 -14.65
C TYR A 68 -25.55 -18.88 -15.43
N PRO A 69 -26.77 -18.51 -14.95
CA PRO A 69 -27.61 -17.55 -15.65
C PRO A 69 -26.98 -16.15 -15.75
N ALA A 70 -26.35 -15.68 -14.67
CA ALA A 70 -25.69 -14.37 -14.65
C ALA A 70 -24.44 -14.37 -15.55
N PHE A 71 -23.67 -15.45 -15.54
CA PHE A 71 -22.54 -15.63 -16.43
C PHE A 71 -22.98 -15.62 -17.90
N LYS A 72 -24.04 -16.35 -18.24
CA LYS A 72 -24.59 -16.39 -19.60
C LYS A 72 -25.05 -15.02 -20.08
N LEU A 73 -25.71 -14.25 -19.22
CA LEU A 73 -26.09 -12.88 -19.54
C LEU A 73 -24.85 -12.00 -19.80
N ALA A 74 -23.77 -12.18 -19.03
CA ALA A 74 -22.51 -11.47 -19.27
C ALA A 74 -21.81 -11.94 -20.56
N GLU A 75 -21.84 -13.24 -20.87
CA GLU A 75 -21.28 -13.82 -22.09
C GLU A 75 -21.99 -13.25 -23.33
N PHE A 76 -23.33 -13.35 -23.41
CA PHE A 76 -24.13 -12.82 -24.52
C PHE A 76 -24.17 -11.30 -24.58
N GLY A 77 -24.28 -10.61 -23.44
CA GLY A 77 -24.41 -9.16 -23.41
C GLY A 77 -23.07 -8.42 -23.52
N ARG A 78 -21.94 -9.06 -23.20
CA ARG A 78 -20.64 -8.38 -23.10
C ARG A 78 -19.52 -9.03 -23.88
N MET A 79 -19.41 -10.36 -23.89
CA MET A 79 -18.30 -11.07 -24.54
C MET A 79 -18.54 -11.26 -26.03
N TYR A 80 -19.66 -11.88 -26.43
CA TYR A 80 -19.97 -12.16 -27.84
C TYR A 80 -19.99 -10.92 -28.75
N PRO A 81 -20.57 -9.77 -28.34
CA PRO A 81 -20.54 -8.54 -29.15
C PRO A 81 -19.12 -8.02 -29.42
N ARG A 82 -18.11 -8.52 -28.69
CA ARG A 82 -16.71 -8.10 -28.75
C ARG A 82 -15.77 -9.22 -29.22
N ALA A 83 -16.31 -10.28 -29.81
CA ALA A 83 -15.51 -11.43 -30.23
C ALA A 83 -14.39 -11.07 -31.22
N GLY A 84 -14.52 -9.96 -31.96
CA GLY A 84 -13.50 -9.44 -32.89
C GLY A 84 -12.45 -8.51 -32.26
N GLU A 85 -12.59 -8.14 -30.98
CA GLU A 85 -11.61 -7.30 -30.29
C GLU A 85 -10.35 -8.12 -29.91
N THR A 86 -9.17 -7.52 -30.06
CA THR A 86 -7.89 -8.17 -29.78
C THR A 86 -7.26 -7.77 -28.44
N THR A 87 -7.82 -6.76 -27.76
CA THR A 87 -7.30 -6.24 -26.50
C THR A 87 -8.38 -6.16 -25.43
N LEU A 88 -8.04 -6.59 -24.21
CA LEU A 88 -8.90 -6.44 -23.04
C LEU A 88 -8.53 -5.16 -22.31
N THR A 89 -9.42 -4.16 -22.37
CA THR A 89 -9.22 -2.85 -21.73
C THR A 89 -9.83 -2.74 -20.33
N ARG A 90 -10.52 -3.79 -19.87
CA ARG A 90 -11.28 -3.76 -18.62
C ARG A 90 -10.46 -4.23 -17.40
N PRO A 91 -10.84 -3.78 -16.19
CA PRO A 91 -10.21 -4.25 -14.96
C PRO A 91 -10.36 -5.76 -14.83
N ALA A 92 -9.29 -6.44 -14.40
CA ALA A 92 -9.36 -7.83 -14.01
C ALA A 92 -10.30 -7.97 -12.80
N SER A 93 -11.28 -8.88 -12.88
CA SER A 93 -12.11 -9.26 -11.74
C SER A 93 -11.39 -10.34 -10.94
N LEU A 94 -11.23 -10.10 -9.64
CA LEU A 94 -10.76 -11.13 -8.71
C LEU A 94 -11.78 -12.26 -8.62
N LEU A 95 -11.29 -13.49 -8.51
CA LEU A 95 -12.13 -14.67 -8.27
C LEU A 95 -12.49 -14.76 -6.78
N SER A 96 -13.63 -15.36 -6.46
CA SER A 96 -13.92 -15.70 -5.05
C SER A 96 -12.98 -16.79 -4.56
N ALA A 97 -12.50 -16.67 -3.32
CA ALA A 97 -11.71 -17.70 -2.65
C ALA A 97 -12.43 -19.07 -2.62
N ALA A 98 -13.77 -19.07 -2.61
CA ALA A 98 -14.58 -20.29 -2.64
C ALA A 98 -14.32 -21.14 -3.89
N ALA A 99 -13.94 -20.53 -5.02
CA ALA A 99 -13.62 -21.27 -6.24
C ALA A 99 -12.39 -22.15 -6.04
N CYS A 100 -11.35 -21.63 -5.39
CA CYS A 100 -10.11 -22.35 -5.12
C CYS A 100 -10.28 -23.36 -3.98
N LEU A 101 -10.97 -22.97 -2.91
CA LEU A 101 -11.11 -23.78 -1.69
C LEU A 101 -11.97 -25.04 -1.89
N ARG A 102 -12.73 -25.16 -2.99
CA ARG A 102 -13.41 -26.41 -3.35
C ARG A 102 -12.46 -27.59 -3.52
N CYS A 103 -11.27 -27.34 -4.07
CA CYS A 103 -10.25 -28.36 -4.27
C CYS A 103 -9.08 -28.20 -3.30
N HIS A 104 -8.83 -26.98 -2.83
CA HIS A 104 -7.68 -26.65 -1.98
C HIS A 104 -8.07 -26.37 -0.52
N ALA A 105 -9.14 -26.98 0.00
CA ALA A 105 -9.57 -26.74 1.39
C ALA A 105 -8.44 -26.95 2.42
N ALA A 106 -7.58 -27.95 2.19
CA ALA A 106 -6.47 -28.29 3.06
C ALA A 106 -5.44 -27.17 3.26
N VAL A 107 -5.39 -26.14 2.39
CA VAL A 107 -4.44 -25.02 2.57
C VAL A 107 -4.80 -24.13 3.76
N ASN A 108 -6.02 -24.25 4.27
CA ASN A 108 -6.47 -23.58 5.49
C ASN A 108 -6.14 -24.38 6.75
N ASP A 109 -5.69 -25.63 6.61
CA ASP A 109 -5.36 -26.51 7.74
C ASP A 109 -3.93 -26.21 8.22
N GLY A 110 -3.74 -25.02 8.76
CA GLY A 110 -2.50 -24.59 9.40
C GLY A 110 -1.54 -23.79 8.51
N THR A 111 -0.25 -23.88 8.84
CA THR A 111 0.81 -23.14 8.15
C THR A 111 1.33 -23.97 6.98
N THR A 112 1.20 -23.43 5.79
CA THR A 112 1.76 -24.00 4.56
C THR A 112 3.15 -23.42 4.28
N GLU A 113 4.04 -24.23 3.71
CA GLU A 113 5.38 -23.80 3.29
C GLU A 113 5.53 -23.93 1.78
N SER A 114 5.90 -22.82 1.12
CA SER A 114 6.18 -22.82 -0.32
C SER A 114 7.19 -21.73 -0.67
N SER A 115 8.12 -22.04 -1.58
CA SER A 115 9.17 -21.10 -2.03
C SER A 115 10.01 -20.47 -0.90
N GLY A 116 10.07 -21.11 0.28
CA GLY A 116 10.74 -20.62 1.47
C GLY A 116 9.95 -19.59 2.29
N LEU A 117 8.66 -19.44 2.02
CA LEU A 117 7.70 -18.68 2.81
C LEU A 117 6.80 -19.62 3.62
N ARG A 118 6.46 -19.22 4.83
CA ARG A 118 5.49 -19.83 5.75
C ARG A 118 4.26 -18.94 5.79
N ILE A 119 3.12 -19.48 5.36
CA ILE A 119 1.87 -18.73 5.29
C ILE A 119 0.75 -19.56 5.93
N ARG A 120 0.05 -18.93 6.89
CA ARG A 120 -1.19 -19.45 7.48
C ARG A 120 -2.37 -18.75 6.81
N HIS A 121 -2.94 -19.37 5.78
CA HIS A 121 -3.95 -18.74 4.92
C HIS A 121 -5.21 -18.29 5.69
N GLU A 122 -5.63 -19.06 6.70
CA GLU A 122 -6.76 -18.68 7.57
C GLU A 122 -6.58 -17.34 8.30
N THR A 123 -5.33 -16.87 8.48
CA THR A 123 -5.03 -15.59 9.12
C THR A 123 -4.57 -14.55 8.08
N CYS A 124 -3.75 -14.97 7.12
CA CYS A 124 -3.12 -14.08 6.15
C CYS A 124 -4.00 -13.74 4.94
N ALA A 125 -5.02 -14.56 4.63
CA ALA A 125 -5.91 -14.37 3.48
C ALA A 125 -7.36 -14.03 3.89
N VAL A 126 -7.58 -13.62 5.14
CA VAL A 126 -8.92 -13.28 5.67
C VAL A 126 -9.55 -12.16 4.85
N GLY A 127 -10.76 -12.41 4.33
CA GLY A 127 -11.50 -11.44 3.52
C GLY A 127 -10.88 -11.15 2.15
N GLY A 128 -9.78 -11.80 1.80
CA GLY A 128 -9.12 -11.69 0.50
C GLY A 128 -9.55 -12.78 -0.48
N THR A 129 -8.94 -12.73 -1.66
CA THR A 129 -9.09 -13.76 -2.69
C THR A 129 -7.76 -14.45 -2.94
N CYS A 130 -7.78 -15.72 -3.33
CA CYS A 130 -6.56 -16.50 -3.52
C CYS A 130 -5.69 -15.91 -4.64
N ASP A 131 -6.32 -15.47 -5.74
CA ASP A 131 -5.69 -14.78 -6.87
C ASP A 131 -5.26 -13.33 -6.55
N GLY A 132 -5.56 -12.83 -5.35
CA GLY A 132 -4.93 -11.62 -4.81
C GLY A 132 -3.43 -11.78 -4.59
N CYS A 133 -2.96 -13.01 -4.30
CA CYS A 133 -1.54 -13.36 -4.18
C CYS A 133 -1.08 -14.40 -5.21
N HIS A 134 -2.01 -15.13 -5.83
CA HIS A 134 -1.74 -16.21 -6.78
C HIS A 134 -2.33 -15.91 -8.16
N ALA A 135 -2.18 -14.67 -8.64
CA ALA A 135 -2.87 -14.23 -9.86
C ALA A 135 -2.46 -15.04 -11.10
N ALA A 136 -1.19 -15.45 -11.18
CA ALA A 136 -0.64 -16.17 -12.33
C ALA A 136 -0.90 -17.70 -12.31
N THR A 137 -1.61 -18.24 -11.31
CA THR A 137 -1.73 -19.70 -11.11
C THR A 137 -2.32 -20.46 -12.29
N ALA A 138 -3.30 -19.87 -12.97
CA ALA A 138 -3.96 -20.49 -14.13
C ALA A 138 -3.56 -19.86 -15.45
N HIS A 139 -3.24 -18.56 -15.47
CA HIS A 139 -3.06 -17.80 -16.70
C HIS A 139 -1.65 -17.23 -16.89
N GLY A 140 -0.69 -17.54 -16.02
CA GLY A 140 0.71 -17.15 -16.19
C GLY A 140 0.87 -15.67 -16.55
N ASP A 141 1.66 -15.39 -17.58
CA ASP A 141 1.93 -14.04 -18.08
C ASP A 141 0.79 -13.43 -18.91
N ALA A 142 -0.29 -14.18 -19.19
CA ALA A 142 -1.48 -13.61 -19.83
C ALA A 142 -2.28 -12.71 -18.86
N VAL A 143 -2.02 -12.80 -17.56
CA VAL A 143 -2.61 -11.87 -16.60
C VAL A 143 -1.99 -10.49 -16.74
N ARG A 144 -2.82 -9.45 -16.66
CA ARG A 144 -2.34 -8.06 -16.72
C ARG A 144 -1.39 -7.70 -15.58
N TRP A 145 -1.61 -8.29 -14.40
CA TRP A 145 -0.85 -8.00 -13.18
C TRP A 145 -0.51 -9.29 -12.48
N THR A 146 0.77 -9.68 -12.54
CA THR A 146 1.29 -10.80 -11.76
C THR A 146 1.36 -10.37 -10.30
N ARG A 147 0.38 -10.82 -9.51
CA ARG A 147 0.40 -10.66 -8.06
C ARG A 147 1.03 -11.89 -7.44
N ALA A 148 2.00 -11.64 -6.57
CA ALA A 148 2.68 -12.60 -5.72
C ALA A 148 2.63 -12.10 -4.27
N ALA A 149 2.85 -12.99 -3.31
CA ALA A 149 3.10 -12.57 -1.94
C ALA A 149 4.30 -11.61 -1.88
N SER A 150 4.10 -10.44 -1.30
CA SER A 150 5.13 -9.41 -1.14
C SER A 150 5.34 -9.12 0.35
N MET A 151 6.56 -8.75 0.73
CA MET A 151 6.85 -8.44 2.14
C MET A 151 6.03 -7.24 2.61
N GLU A 152 5.85 -6.24 1.76
CA GLU A 152 5.08 -5.02 2.00
C GLU A 152 3.64 -5.35 2.42
N ALA A 153 3.00 -6.29 1.72
CA ALA A 153 1.66 -6.75 2.03
C ALA A 153 1.58 -7.39 3.43
N CYS A 154 2.57 -8.19 3.81
CA CYS A 154 2.61 -8.83 5.13
C CYS A 154 2.94 -7.82 6.25
N VAL A 155 4.01 -7.05 6.07
CA VAL A 155 4.55 -6.18 7.14
C VAL A 155 3.64 -4.99 7.42
N SER A 156 2.86 -4.52 6.44
CA SER A 156 1.88 -3.45 6.66
C SER A 156 0.90 -3.77 7.79
N CYS A 157 0.34 -4.98 7.80
CA CYS A 157 -0.55 -5.46 8.85
C CYS A 157 0.22 -5.77 10.13
N HIS A 158 1.38 -6.44 10.04
CA HIS A 158 2.17 -6.80 11.22
C HIS A 158 2.65 -5.58 12.01
N LEU A 159 3.17 -4.55 11.33
CA LEU A 159 3.56 -3.29 11.95
C LEU A 159 2.36 -2.56 12.55
N GLY A 160 1.22 -2.51 11.83
CA GLY A 160 0.00 -1.87 12.31
C GLY A 160 -0.64 -2.58 13.52
N LYS A 161 -0.50 -3.90 13.62
CA LYS A 161 -1.04 -4.73 14.71
C LYS A 161 -0.01 -5.06 15.80
N ARG A 162 1.25 -4.63 15.65
CA ARG A 162 2.38 -5.03 16.50
C ARG A 162 2.55 -6.55 16.60
N ALA A 163 2.28 -7.26 15.52
CA ALA A 163 2.45 -8.70 15.44
C ALA A 163 3.95 -9.05 15.25
N PRO A 164 4.40 -10.27 15.61
CA PRO A 164 5.77 -10.70 15.40
C PRO A 164 6.18 -10.56 13.92
N ALA A 165 7.31 -9.88 13.68
CA ALA A 165 7.85 -9.64 12.34
C ALA A 165 9.31 -10.09 12.23
N ALA A 166 9.75 -11.00 13.11
CA ALA A 166 11.05 -11.63 12.99
C ALA A 166 11.14 -12.43 11.68
N CYS A 167 12.30 -12.41 11.03
CA CYS A 167 12.46 -12.92 9.67
C CYS A 167 12.00 -14.38 9.53
N ASP A 168 12.26 -15.21 10.55
CA ASP A 168 11.95 -16.63 10.61
C ASP A 168 10.46 -16.96 10.85
N THR A 169 9.67 -15.95 11.23
CA THR A 169 8.20 -16.05 11.35
C THR A 169 7.59 -16.33 9.98
N CYS A 170 8.04 -15.63 8.94
CA CYS A 170 7.51 -15.74 7.59
C CYS A 170 8.46 -16.48 6.64
N HIS A 171 9.77 -16.41 6.86
CA HIS A 171 10.74 -17.09 6.00
C HIS A 171 11.28 -18.35 6.65
N LYS A 172 11.51 -19.38 5.83
CA LYS A 172 12.43 -20.44 6.22
C LYS A 172 13.82 -19.84 6.44
N PRO A 173 14.62 -20.32 7.42
CA PRO A 173 15.98 -19.86 7.60
C PRO A 173 16.75 -19.90 6.28
N ARG A 174 17.27 -18.73 5.91
CA ARG A 174 18.14 -18.50 4.75
C ARG A 174 19.26 -17.59 5.19
N THR A 175 20.43 -17.75 4.60
CA THR A 175 21.53 -16.81 4.77
C THR A 175 21.17 -15.47 4.12
N THR A 176 21.75 -14.37 4.61
CA THR A 176 21.60 -13.06 3.98
C THR A 176 22.05 -13.08 2.52
N ALA A 177 23.12 -13.81 2.21
CA ALA A 177 23.64 -13.97 0.85
C ALA A 177 22.66 -14.64 -0.11
N GLU A 178 21.87 -15.61 0.35
CA GLU A 178 20.82 -16.25 -0.46
C GLU A 178 19.64 -15.31 -0.71
N ARG A 179 19.30 -14.45 0.26
CA ARG A 179 18.23 -13.45 0.10
C ARG A 179 18.60 -12.36 -0.90
N LEU A 180 19.84 -11.89 -0.88
CA LEU A 180 20.34 -10.81 -1.75
C LEU A 180 20.33 -11.14 -3.26
N LYS A 181 20.28 -12.42 -3.62
CA LYS A 181 20.28 -12.87 -5.02
C LYS A 181 18.88 -13.02 -5.62
N ALA A 182 17.83 -13.02 -4.80
CA ALA A 182 16.46 -13.24 -5.26
C ALA A 182 15.80 -11.90 -5.66
N GLN A 183 15.10 -11.87 -6.79
CA GLN A 183 14.21 -10.76 -7.12
C GLN A 183 12.95 -10.81 -6.22
N PRO A 184 12.33 -9.66 -5.87
CA PRO A 184 12.71 -8.28 -6.24
C PRO A 184 13.82 -7.68 -5.37
N TRP A 185 14.33 -8.39 -4.35
CA TRP A 185 15.31 -7.85 -3.39
C TRP A 185 16.59 -7.35 -4.05
N ALA A 186 17.04 -8.02 -5.11
CA ALA A 186 18.17 -7.58 -5.93
C ALA A 186 17.92 -6.24 -6.65
N THR A 187 16.69 -5.79 -6.86
CA THR A 187 16.39 -4.47 -7.45
C THR A 187 16.86 -3.32 -6.54
N THR A 188 16.72 -3.46 -5.22
CA THR A 188 17.08 -2.42 -4.23
C THR A 188 18.42 -2.68 -3.54
N HIS A 189 19.07 -3.82 -3.81
CA HIS A 189 20.33 -4.23 -3.16
C HIS A 189 21.43 -4.67 -4.15
N SER A 190 21.28 -4.38 -5.43
CA SER A 190 22.33 -4.61 -6.44
C SER A 190 23.34 -3.46 -6.47
N THR A 191 24.41 -3.63 -7.27
CA THR A 191 25.51 -2.67 -7.42
C THR A 191 25.11 -1.30 -8.01
N GLY A 192 23.83 -1.07 -8.32
CA GLY A 192 23.27 0.21 -8.77
C GLY A 192 22.08 0.69 -7.93
N TRP A 193 21.99 0.27 -6.66
CA TRP A 193 20.82 0.54 -5.81
C TRP A 193 20.45 2.02 -5.65
N SER A 194 21.40 2.95 -5.85
CA SER A 194 21.14 4.40 -5.80
C SER A 194 20.09 4.84 -6.80
N ASP A 195 19.96 4.15 -7.93
CA ASP A 195 18.99 4.49 -8.98
C ASP A 195 17.57 4.06 -8.60
N SER A 196 17.43 3.12 -7.65
CA SER A 196 16.15 2.64 -7.11
C SER A 196 15.88 3.10 -5.68
N HIS A 197 16.85 3.75 -5.03
CA HIS A 197 16.75 4.28 -3.68
C HIS A 197 15.69 5.39 -3.62
N GLY A 198 14.69 5.21 -2.75
CA GLY A 198 13.60 6.17 -2.55
C GLY A 198 12.39 5.97 -3.48
N LEU A 199 12.39 4.92 -4.32
CA LEU A 199 11.21 4.55 -5.13
C LEU A 199 10.12 3.81 -4.35
N ASP A 200 10.39 3.44 -3.10
CA ASP A 200 9.47 2.71 -2.23
C ASP A 200 9.25 3.44 -0.89
N GLU A 201 8.29 3.00 -0.09
CA GLU A 201 7.97 3.62 1.18
C GLU A 201 9.01 3.32 2.27
N LEU A 202 9.50 4.36 2.95
CA LEU A 202 10.46 4.28 4.07
C LEU A 202 10.08 3.26 5.16
N ARG A 203 8.79 3.00 5.36
CA ARG A 203 8.32 2.01 6.36
C ARG A 203 8.74 0.58 6.01
N TYR A 204 8.89 0.24 4.74
CA TYR A 204 9.28 -1.11 4.33
C TYR A 204 10.77 -1.33 4.53
N CYS A 205 11.62 -0.36 4.18
CA CYS A 205 13.06 -0.42 4.41
C CYS A 205 13.41 -0.59 5.90
N ARG A 206 12.70 0.13 6.78
CA ARG A 206 12.87 0.05 8.25
C ARG A 206 12.43 -1.28 8.86
N THR A 207 11.80 -2.16 8.09
CA THR A 207 11.51 -3.52 8.55
C THR A 207 12.80 -4.32 8.76
N CYS A 208 13.83 -4.03 7.96
CA CYS A 208 15.11 -4.73 8.01
C CYS A 208 16.27 -3.83 8.44
N HIS A 209 16.22 -2.55 8.10
CA HIS A 209 17.28 -1.60 8.42
C HIS A 209 16.98 -0.81 9.69
N PRO A 210 17.94 -0.67 10.61
CA PRO A 210 17.80 0.23 11.74
C PRO A 210 17.85 1.69 11.25
N THR A 211 17.36 2.64 12.05
CA THR A 211 17.24 4.06 11.61
C THR A 211 18.60 4.67 11.30
N GLU A 212 19.63 4.22 12.01
CA GLU A 212 21.02 4.63 11.91
C GLU A 212 21.57 4.39 10.50
N PHE A 213 21.16 3.30 9.84
CA PHE A 213 21.55 3.01 8.46
C PHE A 213 21.17 4.15 7.51
N CYS A 214 19.99 4.74 7.69
CA CYS A 214 19.57 5.89 6.91
C CYS A 214 20.36 7.15 7.31
N VAL A 215 20.58 7.36 8.61
CA VAL A 215 21.24 8.56 9.15
C VAL A 215 22.69 8.69 8.69
N GLU A 216 23.39 7.58 8.42
CA GLU A 216 24.77 7.60 7.91
C GLU A 216 24.92 8.48 6.66
N CYS A 217 23.95 8.41 5.75
CA CYS A 217 23.92 9.22 4.52
C CYS A 217 22.99 10.42 4.65
N HIS A 218 21.79 10.26 5.23
CA HIS A 218 20.77 11.31 5.30
C HIS A 218 21.01 12.34 6.41
N LYS A 219 21.89 12.07 7.38
CA LYS A 219 22.27 12.95 8.50
C LYS A 219 21.15 13.32 9.48
N VAL A 220 19.90 12.96 9.17
CA VAL A 220 18.71 13.10 10.01
C VAL A 220 17.88 11.81 9.94
N ALA A 221 17.17 11.50 11.02
CA ALA A 221 16.30 10.33 11.08
C ALA A 221 15.08 10.51 10.18
N LEU A 222 14.73 9.47 9.41
CA LEU A 222 13.60 9.47 8.47
C LEU A 222 12.59 8.35 8.77
N PRO A 223 11.27 8.65 8.76
CA PRO A 223 10.68 9.98 8.84
C PRO A 223 11.13 10.70 10.12
N HIS A 224 11.16 12.03 10.08
CA HIS A 224 11.55 12.85 11.23
C HIS A 224 10.71 12.49 12.46
N GLY A 225 11.37 12.35 13.62
CA GLY A 225 10.69 12.04 14.88
C GLY A 225 9.87 13.20 15.44
N ALA A 226 9.03 12.95 16.44
CA ALA A 226 8.16 13.96 17.06
C ALA A 226 8.93 15.16 17.64
N GLU A 227 10.19 14.97 18.04
CA GLU A 227 11.04 16.05 18.59
C GLU A 227 11.73 16.90 17.50
N PHE A 228 11.57 16.56 16.22
CA PHE A 228 12.21 17.29 15.13
C PHE A 228 11.89 18.79 15.12
N PRO A 229 10.64 19.26 15.35
CA PRO A 229 10.36 20.69 15.45
C PRO A 229 11.22 21.43 16.48
N LYS A 230 11.68 20.78 17.55
CA LYS A 230 12.56 21.42 18.54
C LYS A 230 14.03 21.41 18.15
N ARG A 231 14.46 20.47 17.31
CA ARG A 231 15.88 20.23 16.97
C ARG A 231 16.26 20.66 15.55
N HIS A 232 15.30 20.89 14.67
CA HIS A 232 15.51 21.15 13.25
C HIS A 232 16.48 22.32 12.98
N GLY A 233 16.45 23.39 13.80
CA GLY A 233 17.39 24.51 13.66
C GLY A 233 18.83 24.17 14.02
N ALA A 234 19.05 23.26 14.98
CA ALA A 234 20.39 22.77 15.30
C ALA A 234 20.89 21.80 14.22
N ASP A 235 20.01 20.93 13.71
CA ASP A 235 20.34 19.99 12.64
C ASP A 235 20.62 20.70 11.31
N ALA A 236 19.85 21.75 10.96
CA ALA A 236 20.04 22.54 9.75
C ALA A 236 21.34 23.37 9.73
N ARG A 237 21.93 23.65 10.90
CA ARG A 237 23.21 24.38 11.00
C ARG A 237 24.44 23.47 10.87
N LYS A 238 24.26 22.16 10.87
CA LYS A 238 25.38 21.24 10.73
C LYS A 238 26.02 21.41 9.34
N PRO A 239 27.36 21.42 9.24
CA PRO A 239 28.06 21.56 7.95
C PRO A 239 27.68 20.49 6.92
N ASP A 240 27.24 19.32 7.38
CA ASP A 240 26.84 18.18 6.55
C ASP A 240 25.31 18.06 6.37
N SER A 241 24.52 19.08 6.71
CA SER A 241 23.06 19.02 6.56
C SER A 241 22.62 18.83 5.10
N THR A 242 21.63 17.94 4.88
CA THR A 242 21.16 17.52 3.54
C THR A 242 19.68 17.83 3.31
N CYS A 243 19.09 18.76 4.07
CA CYS A 243 17.65 19.04 4.03
C CYS A 243 17.14 19.38 2.60
N ALA A 244 17.95 20.14 1.85
CA ALA A 244 17.64 20.59 0.49
C ALA A 244 17.72 19.46 -0.57
N THR A 245 18.23 18.28 -0.20
CA THR A 245 18.25 17.11 -1.09
C THR A 245 16.84 16.58 -1.36
N CYS A 246 15.89 16.79 -0.43
CA CYS A 246 14.51 16.34 -0.58
C CYS A 246 13.48 17.47 -0.41
N HIS A 247 13.80 18.54 0.32
CA HIS A 247 12.88 19.65 0.57
C HIS A 247 13.27 20.88 -0.25
N ASP A 248 12.28 21.45 -0.93
CA ASP A 248 12.42 22.78 -1.52
C ASP A 248 12.43 23.85 -0.43
N ARG A 249 13.43 24.73 -0.45
CA ARG A 249 13.61 25.78 0.56
C ARG A 249 12.41 26.72 0.62
N ALA A 250 11.96 27.19 -0.54
CA ALA A 250 10.92 28.20 -0.66
C ALA A 250 9.56 27.66 -0.20
N GLN A 251 9.29 26.38 -0.46
CA GLN A 251 8.03 25.75 -0.07
C GLN A 251 7.99 25.30 1.38
N PHE A 252 9.13 24.90 1.95
CA PHE A 252 9.16 24.28 3.28
C PHE A 252 9.67 25.20 4.39
N CYS A 253 10.74 25.95 4.13
CA CYS A 253 11.38 26.73 5.19
C CYS A 253 10.79 28.11 5.25
N ASP A 254 10.62 28.75 4.09
CA ASP A 254 10.20 30.14 4.02
C ASP A 254 8.75 30.28 4.51
N SER A 255 7.91 29.24 4.40
CA SER A 255 6.54 29.25 4.94
C SER A 255 6.46 29.51 6.45
N CYS A 256 7.51 29.15 7.20
CA CYS A 256 7.61 29.42 8.64
C CYS A 256 8.70 30.46 8.97
N HIS A 257 9.83 30.46 8.24
CA HIS A 257 10.96 31.39 8.42
C HIS A 257 10.71 32.72 7.68
N GLN A 258 9.72 33.46 8.17
CA GLN A 258 9.39 34.81 7.68
C GLN A 258 10.30 35.91 8.26
N VAL A 259 11.30 35.50 9.04
CA VAL A 259 12.39 36.29 9.62
C VAL A 259 13.69 35.56 9.32
N GLU A 260 14.79 36.29 9.11
CA GLU A 260 16.10 35.71 8.84
C GLU A 260 16.54 34.75 9.96
N MET A 261 16.88 33.51 9.58
CA MET A 261 17.28 32.45 10.50
C MET A 261 18.66 31.89 10.12
N PRO A 262 19.58 31.71 11.09
CA PRO A 262 19.47 32.09 12.51
C PRO A 262 19.28 33.60 12.68
N HIS A 263 18.58 34.03 13.74
CA HIS A 263 18.41 35.46 14.02
C HIS A 263 19.77 36.18 13.96
N PRO A 264 19.85 37.34 13.29
CA PRO A 264 21.12 38.02 13.04
C PRO A 264 21.79 38.46 14.35
N ALA A 265 23.11 38.63 14.31
CA ALA A 265 23.86 39.11 15.48
C ALA A 265 23.30 40.45 15.98
N GLY A 266 23.10 40.56 17.30
CA GLY A 266 22.50 41.74 17.93
C GLY A 266 20.97 41.83 17.81
N PHE A 267 20.29 40.80 17.31
CA PHE A 267 18.82 40.74 17.25
C PHE A 267 18.18 41.01 18.61
N LEU A 268 18.68 40.41 19.70
CA LEU A 268 18.15 40.63 21.05
C LEU A 268 18.18 42.08 21.50
N ALA A 269 19.23 42.84 21.16
CA ALA A 269 19.32 44.26 21.50
C ALA A 269 18.27 45.11 20.76
N LYS A 270 17.85 44.66 19.57
CA LYS A 270 16.83 45.30 18.73
C LYS A 270 15.46 44.63 18.85
N HIS A 271 15.36 43.54 19.62
CA HIS A 271 14.15 42.74 19.76
C HIS A 271 13.02 43.55 20.38
N GLY A 272 13.30 44.27 21.46
CA GLY A 272 12.31 45.11 22.13
C GLY A 272 11.77 46.25 21.24
N THR A 273 12.52 46.71 20.24
CA THR A 273 12.00 47.67 19.24
C THR A 273 11.23 46.97 18.12
N ALA A 274 11.63 45.76 17.72
CA ALA A 274 10.95 44.96 16.71
C ALA A 274 9.60 44.38 17.22
N ALA A 275 9.50 44.11 18.52
CA ALA A 275 8.30 43.60 19.17
C ALA A 275 7.35 44.71 19.67
N ARG A 276 7.76 45.98 19.61
CA ARG A 276 6.92 47.14 19.97
C ARG A 276 5.98 47.49 18.81
N GLY A 277 4.86 46.76 18.71
CA GLY A 277 3.82 46.95 17.70
C GLY A 277 2.67 45.95 17.90
N PRO A 278 1.59 45.98 17.08
CA PRO A 278 0.64 44.88 17.04
C PRO A 278 1.40 43.58 16.79
N ALA A 279 1.01 42.50 17.50
CA ALA A 279 1.74 41.23 17.48
C ALA A 279 2.07 40.82 16.03
N ASP A 280 3.35 40.93 15.67
CA ASP A 280 3.79 40.54 14.34
C ASP A 280 3.58 39.03 14.23
N SER A 281 2.66 38.63 13.36
CA SER A 281 2.28 37.23 13.17
C SER A 281 3.48 36.37 12.76
N ARG A 282 4.55 36.97 12.23
CA ARG A 282 5.81 36.30 11.93
C ARG A 282 6.55 35.82 13.18
N CYS A 283 6.47 36.54 14.29
CA CYS A 283 7.06 36.10 15.57
C CYS A 283 6.25 34.96 16.20
N LEU A 284 4.92 35.04 16.08
CA LEU A 284 3.98 34.03 16.56
C LEU A 284 3.95 32.76 15.70
N ALA A 285 4.60 32.76 14.54
CA ALA A 285 4.81 31.57 13.71
C ALA A 285 5.71 30.53 14.40
N CYS A 286 6.59 30.98 15.30
CA CYS A 286 7.54 30.11 16.02
C CYS A 286 7.43 30.21 17.55
N HIS A 287 7.04 31.37 18.09
CA HIS A 287 6.93 31.60 19.54
C HIS A 287 5.48 31.60 20.01
N GLN A 288 5.20 30.91 21.10
CA GLN A 288 3.95 31.02 21.85
C GLN A 288 4.06 32.14 22.90
N GLN A 289 2.92 32.65 23.36
CA GLN A 289 2.89 33.69 24.40
C GLN A 289 3.71 33.28 25.65
N ALA A 290 3.62 32.02 26.06
CA ALA A 290 4.39 31.49 27.18
C ALA A 290 5.92 31.58 27.00
N ASP A 291 6.42 31.53 25.74
CA ASP A 291 7.84 31.67 25.45
C ASP A 291 8.30 33.13 25.68
N CYS A 292 7.45 34.10 25.31
CA CYS A 292 7.69 35.51 25.57
C CYS A 292 7.67 35.79 27.08
N ASP A 293 6.68 35.25 27.78
CA ASP A 293 6.46 35.45 29.21
C ASP A 293 7.65 34.92 30.03
N THR A 294 8.20 33.76 29.67
CA THR A 294 9.35 33.15 30.38
C THR A 294 10.54 34.12 30.47
N CYS A 295 10.94 34.70 29.35
CA CYS A 295 12.08 35.63 29.30
C CYS A 295 11.71 36.99 29.92
N HIS A 296 10.49 37.48 29.68
CA HIS A 296 10.04 38.77 30.22
C HIS A 296 9.85 38.71 31.75
N ASP A 297 9.41 37.60 32.32
CA ASP A 297 9.31 37.42 33.77
C ASP A 297 10.68 37.43 34.46
N GLU A 298 11.68 36.82 33.83
CA GLU A 298 13.07 36.83 34.30
C GLU A 298 13.67 38.23 34.25
N HIS A 299 13.39 39.00 33.20
CA HIS A 299 13.91 40.36 33.04
C HIS A 299 13.11 41.45 33.77
N VAL A 300 11.80 41.30 33.95
CA VAL A 300 10.95 42.24 34.71
C VAL A 300 11.33 42.23 36.19
N LYS A 301 11.64 41.06 36.76
CA LYS A 301 12.12 40.96 38.15
C LYS A 301 13.53 41.53 38.33
N ALA A 302 14.36 41.51 37.29
CA ALA A 302 15.71 42.07 37.31
C ALA A 302 15.75 43.60 37.03
N SER A 303 14.72 44.19 36.42
CA SER A 303 14.69 45.59 35.98
C SER A 303 13.75 46.50 36.79
N GLY A 304 13.38 46.08 38.01
CA GLY A 304 12.58 46.85 38.98
C GLY A 304 13.20 48.18 39.48
N SER A 305 14.06 48.84 38.72
CA SER A 305 14.45 50.23 38.96
C SER A 305 14.85 50.93 37.67
N THR A 306 13.88 51.54 36.98
CA THR A 306 14.14 52.64 36.03
C THR A 306 13.10 53.78 36.12
N SER A 307 12.14 53.72 37.05
CA SER A 307 11.23 54.83 37.32
C SER A 307 11.58 55.41 38.69
N GLY A 308 12.35 56.50 38.69
CA GLY A 308 12.79 57.17 39.90
C GLY A 308 11.64 57.65 40.77
N THR A 309 11.63 57.21 42.02
CA THR A 309 11.43 58.02 43.24
C THR A 309 11.95 57.16 44.40
N PRO A 310 12.82 57.66 45.30
CA PRO A 310 13.24 56.88 46.47
C PRO A 310 12.02 56.70 47.38
N ALA A 311 11.67 55.45 47.70
CA ALA A 311 10.75 55.19 48.80
C ALA A 311 11.42 55.67 50.09
N ALA A 312 10.80 56.64 50.75
CA ALA A 312 11.23 57.12 52.06
C ALA A 312 11.19 55.95 53.05
N GLN A 313 12.33 55.68 53.68
CA GLN A 313 12.42 54.78 54.82
C GLN A 313 11.76 55.51 56.01
N GLY A 314 10.52 55.15 56.32
CA GLY A 314 9.88 55.48 57.59
C GLY A 314 10.42 54.56 58.66
N GLY A 315 11.09 55.14 59.65
CA GLY A 315 11.48 54.46 60.88
C GLY A 315 10.35 54.37 61.89
N GLU A 316 10.61 53.49 62.87
CA GLU A 316 9.79 53.03 64.01
C GLU A 316 8.72 51.96 63.72
#